data_AF-Q2IJD9-F1
#
_entry.id   AF-Q2IJD9-F1
#
_cell.length_a   1.000
_cell.length_b   1.000
_cell.length_c   1.000
_cell.angle_alpha   90.00
_cell.angle_beta   90.00
_cell.angle_gamma   90.00
#
_symmetry.space_group_name_H-M   'P 1'
#
loop_
_entity.id
_entity.type
_entity.pdbx_description
1 polymer ?
#
loop_
_entity_poly.entity_id
_entity_poly.type
_entity_poly.pdbx_seq_one_letter_code
_entity_poly.pdbx_strand_id
1 'polypeptide(L)'
;MTVGVTRAREAGLELARMLAALVWVAATSALVIAALGALPGWIAGEGSAVRHAGSVQEAERRLGAMLMLPGYFPQRLAWPPSEIRLAGGRRGSAAVTIVDRTGAPAVQILQSTAEGAEIAAPLLADRNVLRVQRTTVGPYPATLSAVLVAGQPWQELAWEQRGRTVLLRTRGDLDELYHMAHSTHPGGGR
;
A
#
# COMPACT_ATOMS: atom_id res chain seq x y z
N MET A 1 -58.53 -45.95 12.36
CA MET A 1 -57.93 -44.76 13.03
C MET A 1 -56.49 -44.52 12.52
N THR A 2 -56.28 -44.59 11.20
CA THR A 2 -54.95 -44.67 10.55
C THR A 2 -54.71 -43.57 9.51
N VAL A 3 -55.74 -42.78 9.17
CA VAL A 3 -55.71 -41.75 8.12
C VAL A 3 -55.12 -40.41 8.61
N GLY A 4 -55.05 -40.19 9.92
CA GLY A 4 -54.49 -38.95 10.50
C GLY A 4 -52.96 -38.91 10.54
N VAL A 5 -52.29 -40.08 10.58
CA VAL A 5 -50.83 -40.19 10.76
C VAL A 5 -50.07 -39.95 9.45
N THR A 6 -50.68 -40.26 8.30
CA THR A 6 -50.08 -40.06 6.97
C THR A 6 -50.01 -38.58 6.57
N ARG A 7 -51.07 -37.80 6.79
CA ARG A 7 -51.08 -36.34 6.50
C ARG A 7 -50.08 -35.55 7.33
N ALA A 8 -49.88 -35.92 8.60
CA ALA A 8 -48.91 -35.26 9.47
C ALA A 8 -47.45 -35.48 9.01
N ARG A 9 -47.14 -36.66 8.45
CA ARG A 9 -45.82 -36.96 7.88
C ARG A 9 -45.57 -36.22 6.57
N GLU A 10 -46.57 -36.11 5.71
CA GLU A 10 -46.47 -35.36 4.44
C GLU A 10 -46.24 -33.86 4.70
N ALA A 11 -47.01 -33.26 5.61
CA ALA A 11 -46.82 -31.86 6.01
C ALA A 11 -45.42 -31.61 6.62
N GLY A 12 -44.90 -32.54 7.42
CA GLY A 12 -43.55 -32.45 7.97
C GLY A 12 -42.44 -32.53 6.92
N LEU A 13 -42.62 -33.38 5.90
CA LEU A 13 -41.69 -33.51 4.78
C LEU A 13 -41.68 -32.25 3.90
N GLU A 14 -42.85 -31.67 3.64
CA GLU A 14 -42.94 -30.40 2.89
C GLU A 14 -42.28 -29.25 3.64
N LEU A 15 -42.52 -29.14 4.95
CA LEU A 15 -41.90 -28.11 5.78
C LEU A 15 -40.36 -28.27 5.83
N ALA A 16 -39.87 -29.51 5.98
CA ALA A 16 -38.44 -29.81 5.95
C ALA A 16 -37.82 -29.46 4.58
N ARG A 17 -38.52 -29.74 3.47
CA ARG A 17 -38.05 -29.38 2.13
C ARG A 17 -37.99 -27.87 1.91
N MET A 18 -38.99 -27.13 2.40
CA MET A 18 -38.99 -25.66 2.33
C MET A 18 -37.85 -25.06 3.15
N LEU A 19 -37.62 -25.56 4.37
CA LEU A 19 -36.51 -25.11 5.22
C LEU A 19 -35.16 -25.45 4.59
N ALA A 20 -34.99 -26.65 4.03
CA ALA A 20 -33.78 -27.04 3.33
C ALA A 20 -33.50 -26.15 2.12
N ALA A 21 -34.52 -25.83 1.32
CA ALA A 21 -34.39 -24.92 0.19
C ALA A 21 -33.99 -23.50 0.65
N LEU A 22 -34.57 -23.01 1.75
CA LEU A 22 -34.24 -21.71 2.31
C LEU A 22 -32.79 -21.65 2.80
N VAL A 23 -32.35 -22.68 3.55
CA VAL A 23 -30.97 -22.82 4.02
C VAL A 23 -30.00 -22.90 2.85
N TRP A 24 -30.36 -23.63 1.79
CA TRP A 24 -29.53 -23.74 0.59
C TRP A 24 -29.35 -22.39 -0.12
N VAL A 25 -30.43 -21.63 -0.29
CA VAL A 25 -30.38 -20.30 -0.90
C VAL A 25 -29.55 -19.34 -0.04
N ALA A 26 -29.73 -19.36 1.28
CA ALA A 26 -28.97 -18.53 2.21
C ALA A 26 -27.48 -18.87 2.20
N ALA A 27 -27.13 -20.16 2.25
CA ALA A 27 -25.75 -20.64 2.19
C ALA A 27 -25.09 -20.28 0.85
N THR A 28 -25.81 -20.46 -0.26
CA THR A 28 -25.31 -20.09 -1.60
C THR A 28 -25.08 -18.58 -1.70
N SER A 29 -26.01 -17.77 -1.19
CA SER A 29 -25.88 -16.30 -1.18
C SER A 29 -24.69 -15.86 -0.34
N ALA A 30 -24.50 -16.44 0.85
CA ALA A 30 -23.35 -16.16 1.70
C ALA A 30 -22.03 -16.56 1.03
N LEU A 31 -22.00 -17.70 0.33
CA LEU A 31 -20.83 -18.16 -0.41
C LEU A 31 -20.47 -17.22 -1.56
N VAL A 32 -21.47 -16.73 -2.31
CA VAL A 32 -21.28 -15.74 -3.38
C VAL A 32 -20.77 -14.42 -2.80
N ILE A 33 -21.35 -13.94 -1.69
CA ILE A 33 -20.88 -12.71 -1.03
C ILE A 33 -19.45 -12.88 -0.50
N ALA A 34 -19.12 -14.02 0.09
CA ALA A 34 -17.76 -14.30 0.56
C ALA A 34 -16.75 -14.38 -0.60
N ALA A 35 -17.14 -14.98 -1.73
CA ALA A 35 -16.33 -15.01 -2.94
C ALA A 35 -16.14 -13.59 -3.53
N LEU A 36 -17.19 -12.78 -3.55
CA LEU A 36 -17.14 -11.37 -3.98
C LEU A 36 -16.33 -10.48 -3.02
N GLY A 37 -16.36 -10.77 -1.72
CA GLY A 37 -15.55 -10.09 -0.71
C GLY A 37 -14.06 -10.46 -0.77
N ALA A 38 -13.72 -11.62 -1.35
CA ALA A 38 -12.34 -12.05 -1.59
C ALA A 38 -11.77 -11.53 -2.92
N LEU A 39 -12.62 -11.07 -3.83
CA LEU A 39 -12.24 -10.53 -5.15
C LEU A 39 -11.55 -9.15 -5.17
N PRO A 40 -11.67 -8.22 -4.19
CA PRO A 40 -11.09 -6.88 -4.32
C PRO A 40 -9.57 -6.87 -4.46
N GLY A 41 -8.87 -7.87 -3.91
CA GLY A 41 -7.40 -7.97 -3.98
C GLY A 41 -6.86 -8.49 -5.31
N TRP A 42 -7.67 -9.11 -6.16
CA TRP A 42 -7.21 -9.71 -7.42
C TRP A 42 -7.39 -8.78 -8.63
N ILE A 43 -8.43 -7.94 -8.63
CA ILE A 43 -8.71 -7.04 -9.77
C ILE A 43 -7.85 -5.76 -9.71
N ALA A 44 -7.40 -5.35 -8.52
CA ALA A 44 -6.56 -4.17 -8.34
C ALA A 44 -5.07 -4.39 -8.64
N GLY A 45 -4.62 -5.62 -8.90
CA GLY A 45 -3.19 -5.92 -9.10
C GLY A 45 -2.31 -5.71 -7.85
N GLU A 46 -2.90 -5.23 -6.75
CA GLU A 46 -2.24 -5.10 -5.46
C GLU A 46 -2.18 -6.47 -4.79
N GLY A 47 -1.16 -7.25 -5.20
CA GLY A 47 -0.91 -8.55 -4.62
C GLY A 47 -0.95 -8.48 -3.09
N SER A 48 -1.54 -9.53 -2.47
CA SER A 48 -1.70 -9.77 -1.02
C SER A 48 -0.45 -9.52 -0.14
N ALA A 49 0.68 -9.16 -0.73
CA ALA A 49 1.92 -8.74 -0.11
C ALA A 49 1.90 -7.30 0.42
N VAL A 50 1.00 -6.42 -0.07
CA VAL A 50 0.94 -5.01 0.37
C VAL A 50 -0.12 -4.82 1.45
N ARG A 51 0.25 -4.16 2.56
CA ARG A 51 -0.63 -3.88 3.70
C ARG A 51 -0.63 -2.39 4.01
N HIS A 52 -1.76 -1.83 4.40
CA HIS A 52 -1.86 -0.42 4.78
C HIS A 52 -1.62 -0.22 6.29
N ALA A 53 -1.01 0.90 6.66
CA ALA A 53 -0.87 1.38 8.03
C ALA A 53 -1.54 2.76 8.17
N GLY A 54 -2.22 3.00 9.29
CA GLY A 54 -2.93 4.26 9.54
C GLY A 54 -2.02 5.39 10.05
N SER A 55 -0.79 5.07 10.44
CA SER A 55 0.20 6.05 10.93
C SER A 55 1.63 5.58 10.71
N VAL A 56 2.57 6.53 10.73
CA VAL A 56 4.02 6.26 10.66
C VAL A 56 4.44 5.34 11.81
N GLN A 57 3.96 5.60 13.03
CA GLN A 57 4.31 4.81 14.21
C GLN A 57 3.77 3.38 14.10
N GLU A 58 2.58 3.18 13.53
CA GLU A 58 2.07 1.85 13.27
C GLU A 58 2.90 1.10 12.23
N ALA A 59 3.31 1.79 11.15
CA ALA A 59 4.20 1.22 10.15
C ALA A 59 5.54 0.78 10.75
N GLU A 60 6.16 1.64 11.56
CA GLU A 60 7.41 1.33 12.25
C GLU A 60 7.30 0.13 13.18
N ARG A 61 6.20 0.03 13.95
CA ARG A 61 5.93 -1.13 14.82
C ARG A 61 5.81 -2.42 14.01
N ARG A 62 5.06 -2.41 12.91
CA ARG A 62 4.85 -3.59 12.06
C ARG A 62 6.13 -4.04 11.36
N LEU A 63 6.94 -3.09 10.89
CA LEU A 63 8.23 -3.37 10.26
C LEU A 63 9.31 -3.71 11.30
N GLY A 64 9.16 -3.28 12.55
CA GLY A 64 10.18 -3.41 13.58
C GLY A 64 11.42 -2.57 13.29
N ALA A 65 11.24 -1.44 12.59
CA ALA A 65 12.30 -0.53 12.18
C ALA A 65 11.75 0.89 12.03
N MET A 66 12.56 1.89 12.36
CA MET A 66 12.21 3.30 12.14
C MET A 66 12.24 3.65 10.65
N LEU A 67 11.27 4.44 10.21
CA LEU A 67 11.22 4.99 8.87
C LEU A 67 12.13 6.21 8.77
N MET A 68 12.84 6.33 7.65
CA MET A 68 13.58 7.52 7.28
C MET A 68 12.60 8.48 6.60
N LEU A 69 12.45 9.66 7.18
CA LEU A 69 11.57 10.71 6.67
C LEU A 69 12.36 12.02 6.57
N PRO A 70 12.07 12.86 5.57
CA PRO A 70 12.59 14.22 5.49
C PRO A 70 12.25 15.03 6.74
N GLY A 71 13.21 15.74 7.32
CA GLY A 71 12.94 16.75 8.36
C GLY A 71 12.35 18.05 7.78
N TYR A 72 12.54 18.29 6.48
CA TYR A 72 11.93 19.40 5.74
C TYR A 72 10.74 18.91 4.92
N PHE A 73 9.57 19.51 5.13
CA PHE A 73 8.38 19.32 4.30
C PHE A 73 7.91 20.65 3.72
N PRO A 74 7.84 20.78 2.38
CA PRO A 74 7.30 21.98 1.75
C PRO A 74 5.87 22.29 2.21
N GLN A 75 5.54 23.57 2.40
CA GLN A 75 4.23 23.99 2.92
C GLN A 75 3.04 23.57 2.04
N ARG A 76 3.26 23.32 0.75
CA ARG A 76 2.21 22.85 -0.18
C ARG A 76 1.77 21.42 0.08
N LEU A 77 2.57 20.63 0.80
CA LEU A 77 2.25 19.24 1.12
C LEU A 77 1.31 19.21 2.32
N ALA A 78 0.34 18.31 2.28
CA ALA A 78 -0.55 18.04 3.39
C ALA A 78 0.07 16.97 4.29
N TRP A 79 0.32 17.31 5.55
CA TRP A 79 0.68 16.35 6.60
C TRP A 79 -0.48 16.21 7.59
N PRO A 80 -0.85 14.99 8.04
CA PRO A 80 -0.19 13.68 7.90
C PRO A 80 -0.20 13.09 6.48
N PRO A 81 0.62 12.06 6.18
CA PRO A 81 0.60 11.39 4.89
C PRO A 81 -0.78 10.79 4.59
N SER A 82 -1.19 10.83 3.33
CA SER A 82 -2.49 10.33 2.91
C SER A 82 -2.58 8.81 2.93
N GLU A 83 -1.43 8.13 2.72
CA GLU A 83 -1.37 6.69 2.62
C GLU A 83 0.00 6.18 3.05
N ILE A 84 0.02 5.05 3.79
CA ILE A 84 1.23 4.31 4.11
C ILE A 84 1.02 2.85 3.73
N ARG A 85 1.79 2.37 2.75
CA ARG A 85 1.79 0.99 2.27
C ARG A 85 3.05 0.28 2.72
N LEU A 86 2.92 -0.97 3.15
CA LEU A 86 4.00 -1.83 3.64
C LEU A 86 4.05 -3.08 2.79
N ALA A 87 5.24 -3.52 2.42
CA ALA A 87 5.42 -4.79 1.73
C ALA A 87 6.50 -5.62 2.41
N GLY A 88 6.23 -6.92 2.55
CA GLY A 88 7.05 -7.79 3.40
C GLY A 88 6.72 -7.61 4.89
N GLY A 89 7.14 -8.58 5.70
CA GLY A 89 6.91 -8.58 7.14
C GLY A 89 7.89 -7.68 7.91
N ARG A 90 8.40 -8.18 9.04
CA ARG A 90 9.47 -7.49 9.77
C ARG A 90 10.67 -7.23 8.85
N ARG A 91 11.23 -6.03 8.94
CA ARG A 91 12.32 -5.54 8.11
C ARG A 91 12.00 -5.51 6.60
N GLY A 92 10.72 -5.35 6.25
CA GLY A 92 10.24 -5.20 4.88
C GLY A 92 10.52 -3.81 4.27
N SER A 93 9.63 -3.36 3.41
CA SER A 93 9.67 -2.05 2.75
C SER A 93 8.42 -1.23 3.09
N ALA A 94 8.54 0.09 2.98
CA ALA A 94 7.44 1.03 3.14
C ALA A 94 7.38 2.00 1.97
N ALA A 95 6.17 2.41 1.62
CA ALA A 95 5.87 3.53 0.74
C ALA A 95 4.94 4.49 1.49
N VAL A 96 5.35 5.73 1.63
CA VAL A 96 4.58 6.82 2.24
C VAL A 96 4.18 7.79 1.14
N THR A 97 2.88 7.92 0.89
CA THR A 97 2.34 8.86 -0.10
C THR A 97 1.86 10.11 0.61
N ILE A 98 2.26 11.27 0.10
CA ILE A 98 1.88 12.59 0.60
C ILE A 98 1.22 13.35 -0.55
N VAL A 99 0.02 13.85 -0.29
CA VAL A 99 -0.71 14.69 -1.24
C VAL A 99 -0.37 16.16 -1.04
N ASP A 100 -0.60 16.98 -2.05
CA ASP A 100 -0.65 18.42 -1.88
C ASP A 100 -1.95 18.86 -1.15
N ARG A 101 -2.06 20.15 -0.84
CA ARG A 101 -3.26 20.72 -0.21
C ARG A 101 -4.51 20.67 -1.09
N THR A 102 -4.39 20.36 -2.39
CA THR A 102 -5.53 20.16 -3.28
C THR A 102 -6.00 18.69 -3.30
N GLY A 103 -5.24 17.79 -2.67
CA GLY A 103 -5.52 16.36 -2.59
C GLY A 103 -4.85 15.52 -3.69
N ALA A 104 -4.06 16.13 -4.58
CA ALA A 104 -3.35 15.39 -5.61
C ALA A 104 -2.07 14.73 -5.07
N PRO A 105 -1.72 13.50 -5.48
CA PRO A 105 -0.45 12.87 -5.09
C PRO A 105 0.73 13.75 -5.51
N ALA A 106 1.54 14.19 -4.55
CA ALA A 106 2.61 15.15 -4.78
C ALA A 106 3.99 14.54 -4.55
N VAL A 107 4.15 13.77 -3.47
CA VAL A 107 5.41 13.13 -3.07
C VAL A 107 5.17 11.69 -2.63
N GLN A 108 6.09 10.79 -2.98
CA GLN A 108 6.16 9.45 -2.43
C GLN A 108 7.56 9.20 -1.86
N ILE A 109 7.61 8.59 -0.69
CA ILE A 109 8.83 8.18 0.00
C ILE A 109 8.82 6.66 0.10
N LEU A 110 9.66 6.00 -0.68
CA LEU A 110 9.77 4.55 -0.71
C LEU A 110 11.10 4.15 -0.08
N GLN A 111 11.10 3.12 0.74
CA GLN A 111 12.33 2.67 1.40
C GLN A 111 12.30 1.20 1.79
N SER A 112 13.48 0.58 1.79
CA SER A 112 13.70 -0.69 2.48
C SER A 112 14.10 -0.42 3.95
N THR A 113 13.72 -1.33 4.84
CA THR A 113 14.08 -1.22 6.27
C THR A 113 15.15 -2.22 6.70
N ALA A 114 15.39 -3.27 5.91
CA ALA A 114 16.57 -4.12 6.02
C ALA A 114 17.78 -3.49 5.31
N GLU A 115 18.96 -3.71 5.89
CA GLU A 115 20.23 -3.32 5.29
C GLU A 115 20.56 -4.24 4.10
N GLY A 116 21.08 -3.67 3.02
CA GLY A 116 21.34 -4.33 1.73
C GLY A 116 20.08 -4.73 0.96
N ALA A 117 18.88 -4.43 1.48
CA ALA A 117 17.64 -4.83 0.83
C ALA A 117 17.18 -3.78 -0.18
N GLU A 118 16.59 -4.26 -1.27
CA GLU A 118 15.88 -3.44 -2.24
C GLU A 118 14.47 -3.09 -1.77
N ILE A 119 13.89 -2.04 -2.36
CA ILE A 119 12.48 -1.71 -2.17
C ILE A 119 11.65 -2.79 -2.85
N ALA A 120 10.71 -3.37 -2.09
CA ALA A 120 9.83 -4.41 -2.62
C ALA A 120 9.10 -3.96 -3.89
N ALA A 121 9.20 -4.74 -4.97
CA ALA A 121 8.64 -4.42 -6.28
C ALA A 121 7.16 -3.97 -6.27
N PRO A 122 6.25 -4.58 -5.47
CA PRO A 122 4.86 -4.13 -5.38
C PRO A 122 4.68 -2.67 -4.93
N LEU A 123 5.67 -2.08 -4.25
CA LEU A 123 5.61 -0.68 -3.81
C LEU A 123 6.06 0.31 -4.89
N LEU A 124 6.88 -0.13 -5.85
CA LEU A 124 7.43 0.75 -6.88
C LEU A 124 6.37 1.21 -7.90
N ALA A 125 5.26 0.46 -7.99
CA ALA A 125 4.27 0.53 -9.08
C ALA A 125 4.89 0.30 -10.46
N ASP A 126 4.04 0.07 -11.47
CA ASP A 126 4.51 -0.03 -12.85
C ASP A 126 5.05 1.33 -13.30
N ARG A 127 6.36 1.37 -13.54
CA ARG A 127 7.09 2.57 -13.95
C ARG A 127 7.86 2.35 -15.23
N ASN A 128 7.88 3.38 -16.08
CA ASN A 128 8.74 3.43 -17.26
C ASN A 128 9.81 4.52 -17.05
N VAL A 129 11.08 4.14 -17.11
CA VAL A 129 12.20 5.06 -16.90
C VAL A 129 12.55 5.73 -18.22
N LEU A 130 12.39 7.05 -18.28
CA LEU A 130 12.66 7.85 -19.48
C LEU A 130 14.10 8.32 -19.56
N ARG A 131 14.66 8.73 -18.42
CA ARG A 131 16.02 9.27 -18.32
C ARG A 131 16.63 8.94 -16.98
N VAL A 132 17.94 8.71 -16.96
CA VAL A 132 18.72 8.46 -15.74
C VAL A 132 19.95 9.36 -15.74
N GLN A 133 20.25 9.95 -14.59
CA GLN A 133 21.41 10.80 -14.36
C GLN A 133 22.03 10.49 -13.00
N ARG A 134 23.36 10.37 -12.94
CA ARG A 134 24.09 10.22 -11.68
C ARG A 134 24.21 11.58 -10.98
N THR A 135 24.04 11.58 -9.67
CA THR A 135 24.09 12.78 -8.81
C THR A 135 24.51 12.37 -7.39
N THR A 136 24.35 13.26 -6.41
CA THR A 136 24.59 12.98 -5.00
C THR A 136 23.48 13.58 -4.12
N VAL A 137 23.30 13.00 -2.94
CA VAL A 137 22.52 13.56 -1.83
C VAL A 137 23.48 13.68 -0.65
N GLY A 138 23.97 14.89 -0.40
CA GLY A 138 25.09 15.11 0.52
C GLY A 138 26.31 14.23 0.14
N PRO A 139 26.80 13.36 1.05
CA PRO A 139 27.92 12.46 0.77
C PRO A 139 27.51 11.17 0.04
N TYR A 140 26.21 10.92 -0.16
CA TYR A 140 25.70 9.67 -0.71
C TYR A 140 25.60 9.75 -2.25
N PRO A 141 26.21 8.82 -2.99
CA PRO A 141 25.94 8.65 -4.41
C PRO A 141 24.45 8.41 -4.64
N ALA A 142 23.88 9.09 -5.64
CA ALA A 142 22.47 9.04 -5.93
C ALA A 142 22.20 8.96 -7.43
N THR A 143 20.99 8.53 -7.77
CA THR A 143 20.50 8.44 -9.14
C THR A 143 19.21 9.25 -9.25
N LEU A 144 19.24 10.28 -10.09
CA LEU A 144 18.06 11.05 -10.50
C LEU A 144 17.49 10.43 -11.78
N SER A 145 16.21 10.11 -11.77
CA SER A 145 15.53 9.56 -12.94
C SER A 145 14.26 10.33 -13.25
N ALA A 146 14.00 10.57 -14.53
CA ALA A 146 12.67 10.98 -14.99
C ALA A 146 11.89 9.72 -15.35
N VAL A 147 10.71 9.54 -14.77
CA VAL A 147 9.91 8.31 -14.93
C VAL A 147 8.46 8.63 -15.25
N LEU A 148 7.76 7.70 -15.89
CA LEU A 148 6.31 7.67 -15.97
C LEU A 148 5.78 6.62 -15.01
N VAL A 149 4.88 7.01 -14.12
CA VAL A 149 4.18 6.09 -13.21
C VAL A 149 2.70 6.23 -13.50
N ALA A 150 2.05 5.13 -13.91
CA ALA A 150 0.66 5.15 -14.39
C ALA A 150 0.41 6.25 -15.45
N GLY A 151 1.38 6.45 -16.36
CA GLY A 151 1.30 7.46 -17.43
C GLY A 151 1.52 8.91 -17.00
N GLN A 152 1.76 9.19 -15.71
CA GLN A 152 2.06 10.54 -15.21
C GLN A 152 3.57 10.73 -15.04
N PRO A 153 4.12 11.91 -15.35
CA PRO A 153 5.54 12.18 -15.18
C PRO A 153 5.91 12.45 -13.71
N TRP A 154 7.03 11.87 -13.29
CA TRP A 154 7.64 12.07 -11.98
C TRP A 154 9.16 12.21 -12.09
N GLN A 155 9.75 12.87 -11.10
CA GLN A 155 11.19 12.81 -10.83
C GLN A 155 11.43 11.86 -9.66
N GLU A 156 12.36 10.94 -9.81
CA GLU A 156 12.80 9.99 -8.79
C GLU A 156 14.24 10.26 -8.40
N LEU A 157 14.51 10.39 -7.12
CA LEU A 157 15.85 10.45 -6.56
C LEU A 157 16.05 9.23 -5.66
N ALA A 158 16.94 8.33 -6.06
CA ALA A 158 17.24 7.10 -5.34
C ALA A 158 18.68 7.11 -4.83
N TRP A 159 18.88 6.70 -3.58
CA TRP A 159 20.20 6.57 -2.96
C TRP A 159 20.16 5.50 -1.86
N GLU A 160 21.35 5.14 -1.36
CA GLU A 160 21.47 4.27 -0.19
C GLU A 160 21.96 5.09 1.01
N GLN A 161 21.33 4.89 2.17
CA GLN A 161 21.71 5.53 3.42
C GLN A 161 21.67 4.51 4.55
N ARG A 162 22.81 4.30 5.21
CA ARG A 162 22.97 3.30 6.30
C ARG A 162 22.53 1.90 5.87
N GLY A 163 22.93 1.48 4.67
CA GLY A 163 22.58 0.18 4.11
C GLY A 163 21.15 0.08 3.59
N ARG A 164 20.32 1.12 3.73
CA ARG A 164 18.91 1.07 3.32
C ARG A 164 18.72 1.84 2.01
N THR A 165 17.96 1.25 1.10
CA THR A 165 17.57 1.89 -0.14
C THR A 165 16.47 2.90 0.13
N VAL A 166 16.65 4.14 -0.31
CA VAL A 166 15.64 5.21 -0.24
C VAL A 166 15.37 5.72 -1.64
N LEU A 167 14.10 5.93 -1.95
CA LEU A 167 13.64 6.54 -3.19
C LEU A 167 12.61 7.61 -2.85
N LEU A 168 12.94 8.85 -3.18
CA LEU A 168 11.99 9.96 -3.17
C LEU A 168 11.46 10.16 -4.57
N ARG A 169 10.16 10.35 -4.70
CA ARG A 169 9.49 10.59 -5.97
C ARG A 169 8.62 11.84 -5.83
N THR A 170 8.73 12.79 -6.75
CA THR A 170 7.93 14.04 -6.73
C THR A 170 7.36 14.37 -8.10
N ARG A 171 6.21 15.06 -8.10
CA ARG A 171 5.67 15.77 -9.28
C ARG A 171 5.96 17.27 -9.26
N GLY A 172 6.57 17.76 -8.19
CA GLY A 172 6.88 19.18 -7.99
C GLY A 172 8.30 19.54 -8.40
N ASP A 173 8.83 20.56 -7.73
CA ASP A 173 10.16 21.10 -7.98
C ASP A 173 11.27 20.12 -7.61
N LEU A 174 12.32 20.12 -8.43
CA LEU A 174 13.53 19.33 -8.23
C LEU A 174 14.35 19.87 -7.06
N ASP A 175 14.40 21.19 -6.85
CA ASP A 175 15.16 21.77 -5.74
C ASP A 175 14.58 21.34 -4.40
N GLU A 176 13.25 21.31 -4.30
CA GLU A 176 12.56 20.81 -3.12
C GLU A 176 12.77 19.30 -2.91
N LEU A 177 12.84 18.52 -3.99
CA LEU A 177 13.20 17.09 -3.90
C LEU A 177 14.58 16.93 -3.25
N TYR A 178 15.56 17.73 -3.68
CA TYR A 178 16.89 17.73 -3.08
C TYR A 178 16.87 18.20 -1.62
N HIS A 179 16.13 19.26 -1.28
CA HIS A 179 16.00 19.70 0.11
C HIS A 179 15.38 18.61 1.01
N MET A 180 14.34 17.94 0.54
CA MET A 180 13.74 16.80 1.24
C MET A 180 14.75 15.66 1.41
N ALA A 181 15.49 15.30 0.35
CA ALA A 181 16.50 14.26 0.39
C ALA A 181 17.62 14.56 1.40
N HIS A 182 18.15 15.78 1.40
CA HIS A 182 19.21 16.21 2.33
C HIS A 182 18.75 16.21 3.79
N SER A 183 17.48 16.52 4.03
CA SER A 183 16.89 16.49 5.37
C SER A 183 16.44 15.10 5.82
N THR A 184 16.63 14.05 5.02
CA THR A 184 16.13 12.71 5.35
C THR A 184 16.99 12.05 6.42
N HIS A 185 16.35 11.69 7.53
CA HIS A 185 16.99 10.98 8.64
C HIS A 185 16.01 10.03 9.35
N PRO A 186 16.51 9.07 10.14
CA PRO A 186 15.64 8.26 10.99
C PRO A 186 14.86 9.15 11.97
N GLY A 187 13.54 8.98 12.02
CA GLY A 187 12.68 9.69 12.96
C GLY A 187 12.27 11.12 12.57
N GLY A 188 12.47 11.53 11.31
CA GLY A 188 12.10 12.86 10.78
C GLY A 188 10.61 13.10 10.56
N GLY A 189 9.74 12.72 11.50
CA GLY A 189 8.27 12.86 11.35
C GLY A 189 7.58 13.45 12.58
N ARG A 190 8.28 14.30 13.34
CA ARG A 190 7.74 14.95 14.54
C ARG A 190 7.15 16.31 14.22
#